data_AF-A0A3M3J188-F1
#
_entry.id   AF-A0A3M3J188-F1
#
_cell.length_a   1.000
_cell.length_b   1.000
_cell.length_c   1.000
_cell.angle_alpha   90.00
_cell.angle_beta   90.00
_cell.angle_gamma   90.00
#
_symmetry.space_group_name_H-M   'P 1'
#
loop_
_entity.id
_entity.type
_entity.pdbx_description
1 polymer ?
#
loop_
_entity_poly.entity_id
_entity_poly.type
_entity_poly.pdbx_seq_one_letter_code
_entity_poly.pdbx_strand_id
1 'polypeptide(L)'
;MSSTSHIHNWQSRFSADGFITAWTVMERSAWHRLGNEGSLICRSEHVSDDPIFQNAYAWMKSSMIQAGLPAPAADASPWWCWVRRDENHPGPYTEDYAGPDDPVVLQLSIPSHLVVLSCFDLWHFVLNRWYVGASEADEHEFVLAWGNSKEDMNTSPALEERLQNSWSAIFELDQNKVDMGRFEAKSIQGCFWILQCDHVVGVMESAKLDSYQHPHQLLENGMEESLDQAAEDG
;
A
#
# COMPACT_ATOMS: atom_id res chain seq x y z
N MET A 1 -4.42 -21.24 5.83
CA MET A 1 -5.58 -20.55 5.24
C MET A 1 -5.15 -19.98 3.89
N SER A 2 -6.02 -19.90 2.88
CA SER A 2 -5.65 -19.34 1.56
C SER A 2 -5.46 -17.83 1.64
N SER A 3 -4.57 -17.23 0.84
CA SER A 3 -4.36 -15.78 0.71
C SER A 3 -5.68 -15.01 0.56
N THR A 4 -6.63 -15.57 -0.22
CA THR A 4 -7.99 -15.04 -0.40
C THR A 4 -8.77 -14.86 0.92
N SER A 5 -8.57 -15.75 1.89
CA SER A 5 -9.24 -15.67 3.20
C SER A 5 -8.75 -14.50 4.03
N HIS A 6 -7.47 -14.15 3.94
CA HIS A 6 -6.91 -13.01 4.68
C HIS A 6 -7.36 -11.69 4.07
N ILE A 7 -7.40 -11.62 2.73
CA ILE A 7 -7.90 -10.43 2.00
C ILE A 7 -9.32 -10.07 2.44
N HIS A 8 -10.24 -11.04 2.46
CA HIS A 8 -11.64 -10.78 2.84
C HIS A 8 -11.84 -10.46 4.33
N ASN A 9 -11.01 -11.03 5.22
CA ASN A 9 -11.11 -10.76 6.65
C ASN A 9 -10.91 -9.26 6.95
N TRP A 10 -9.85 -8.67 6.38
CA TRP A 10 -9.53 -7.27 6.66
C TRP A 10 -10.51 -6.29 6.03
N GLN A 11 -11.05 -6.61 4.85
CA GLN A 11 -12.14 -5.83 4.25
C GLN A 11 -13.31 -5.68 5.22
N SER A 12 -13.73 -6.77 5.88
CA SER A 12 -14.81 -6.73 6.86
C SER A 12 -14.45 -5.97 8.13
N ARG A 13 -13.20 -6.06 8.60
CA ARG A 13 -12.77 -5.42 9.85
C ARG A 13 -12.55 -3.91 9.72
N PHE A 14 -12.08 -3.45 8.56
CA PHE A 14 -11.90 -2.03 8.25
C PHE A 14 -13.17 -1.38 7.69
N SER A 15 -14.17 -2.17 7.28
CA SER A 15 -15.41 -1.60 6.78
C SER A 15 -16.32 -1.08 7.89
N ALA A 16 -16.84 0.12 7.70
CA ALA A 16 -18.02 0.62 8.40
C ALA A 16 -19.20 0.59 7.39
N ASP A 17 -20.30 -0.09 7.75
CA ASP A 17 -21.48 -0.26 6.89
C ASP A 17 -21.19 -0.84 5.49
N GLY A 18 -20.12 -1.64 5.36
CA GLY A 18 -19.69 -2.23 4.09
C GLY A 18 -18.82 -1.32 3.22
N PHE A 19 -18.35 -0.19 3.74
CA PHE A 19 -17.46 0.75 3.05
C PHE A 19 -16.15 0.97 3.82
N ILE A 20 -15.07 1.18 3.08
CA ILE A 20 -13.76 1.53 3.59
C ILE A 20 -13.51 3.01 3.32
N THR A 21 -13.15 3.74 4.38
CA THR A 21 -12.62 5.10 4.24
C THR A 21 -11.16 5.02 3.79
N ALA A 22 -10.83 5.75 2.73
CA ALA A 22 -9.47 5.77 2.18
C ALA A 22 -9.13 7.13 1.60
N TRP A 23 -7.85 7.36 1.32
CA TRP A 23 -7.35 8.59 0.69
C TRP A 23 -6.45 8.28 -0.49
N THR A 24 -6.62 9.01 -1.60
CA THR A 24 -5.71 8.94 -2.74
C THR A 24 -5.26 10.35 -3.11
N VAL A 25 -3.97 10.47 -3.41
CA VAL A 25 -3.39 11.68 -4.00
C VAL A 25 -3.52 11.57 -5.52
N MET A 26 -3.85 12.66 -6.20
CA MET A 26 -3.80 12.71 -7.66
C MET A 26 -3.57 14.13 -8.17
N GLU A 27 -3.23 14.24 -9.44
CA GLU A 27 -3.14 15.53 -10.16
C GLU A 27 -4.53 16.18 -10.28
N ARG A 28 -4.63 17.50 -10.08
CA ARG A 28 -5.88 18.26 -10.22
C ARG A 28 -6.57 18.03 -11.56
N SER A 29 -5.80 17.94 -12.64
CA SER A 29 -6.35 17.67 -13.98
C SER A 29 -7.08 16.33 -14.03
N ALA A 30 -6.59 15.31 -13.33
CA ALA A 30 -7.24 14.01 -13.23
C ALA A 30 -8.50 14.07 -12.34
N TRP A 31 -8.51 14.89 -11.28
CA TRP A 31 -9.73 15.18 -10.52
C TRP A 31 -10.83 15.83 -11.39
N HIS A 32 -10.49 16.84 -12.20
CA HIS A 32 -11.46 17.44 -13.12
C HIS A 32 -11.99 16.43 -14.16
N ARG A 33 -11.12 15.55 -14.66
CA ARG A 33 -11.54 14.46 -15.55
C ARG A 33 -12.49 13.50 -14.85
N LEU A 34 -12.22 13.11 -13.60
CA LEU A 34 -13.13 12.26 -12.83
C LEU A 34 -14.54 12.87 -12.72
N GLY A 35 -14.62 14.19 -12.45
CA GLY A 35 -15.91 14.89 -12.39
C GLY A 35 -16.66 14.94 -13.72
N ASN A 36 -15.94 14.96 -14.85
CA ASN A 36 -16.55 14.97 -16.18
C ASN A 36 -16.92 13.57 -16.70
N GLU A 37 -16.08 12.58 -16.43
CA GLU A 37 -16.20 11.20 -16.94
C GLU A 37 -17.00 10.30 -15.98
N GLY A 38 -17.17 10.70 -14.72
CA GLY A 38 -17.83 9.96 -13.65
C GLY A 38 -17.00 8.82 -13.07
N SER A 39 -16.06 8.27 -13.83
CA SER A 39 -15.13 7.23 -13.37
C SER A 39 -13.81 7.26 -14.13
N LEU A 40 -12.73 6.77 -13.51
CA LEU A 40 -11.41 6.65 -14.13
C LEU A 40 -10.79 5.28 -13.90
N ILE A 41 -10.16 4.76 -14.95
CA ILE A 41 -9.31 3.56 -14.92
C ILE A 41 -7.86 4.02 -15.06
N CYS A 42 -6.99 3.63 -14.13
CA CYS A 42 -5.55 3.86 -14.28
C CYS A 42 -5.00 2.93 -15.36
N ARG A 43 -4.31 3.50 -16.35
CA ARG A 43 -3.70 2.75 -17.45
C ARG A 43 -2.26 2.39 -17.11
N SER A 44 -1.82 1.21 -17.55
CA SER A 44 -0.46 0.70 -17.28
C SER A 44 0.64 1.56 -17.90
N GLU A 45 0.31 2.39 -18.90
CA GLU A 45 1.24 3.39 -19.48
C GLU A 45 1.67 4.49 -18.49
N HIS A 46 0.96 4.64 -17.37
CA HIS A 46 1.32 5.57 -16.30
C HIS A 46 2.18 4.92 -15.21
N VAL A 47 2.45 3.61 -15.29
CA VAL A 47 3.33 2.90 -14.36
C VAL A 47 4.78 3.03 -14.85
N SER A 48 5.73 3.18 -13.93
CA SER A 48 7.16 3.23 -14.25
C SER A 48 7.58 2.04 -15.13
N ASP A 49 8.37 2.31 -16.18
CA ASP A 49 8.94 1.29 -17.06
C ASP A 49 10.05 0.46 -16.40
N ASP A 50 10.45 0.80 -15.16
CA ASP A 50 11.42 -0.01 -14.41
C ASP A 50 10.86 -1.42 -14.16
N PRO A 51 11.59 -2.48 -14.55
CA PRO A 51 11.18 -3.88 -14.36
C PRO A 51 10.81 -4.22 -12.91
N ILE A 52 11.38 -3.54 -11.91
CA ILE A 52 11.07 -3.73 -10.50
C ILE A 52 9.58 -3.43 -10.24
N PHE A 53 9.10 -2.26 -10.68
CA PHE A 53 7.69 -1.88 -10.52
C PHE A 53 6.78 -2.74 -11.39
N GLN A 54 7.17 -3.06 -12.62
CA GLN A 54 6.38 -3.89 -13.53
C GLN A 54 6.10 -5.28 -12.95
N ASN A 55 7.13 -5.95 -12.41
CA ASN A 55 6.98 -7.29 -11.82
C ASN A 55 6.13 -7.26 -10.55
N ALA A 56 6.36 -6.29 -9.67
CA ALA A 56 5.59 -6.15 -8.43
C ALA A 56 4.11 -5.85 -8.73
N TYR A 57 3.83 -4.93 -9.66
CA TYR A 57 2.46 -4.61 -10.06
C TYR A 57 1.79 -5.79 -10.77
N ALA A 58 2.52 -6.55 -11.60
CA ALA A 58 1.98 -7.78 -12.19
C ALA A 58 1.51 -8.77 -11.12
N TRP A 59 2.32 -9.00 -10.08
CA TRP A 59 1.96 -9.87 -8.96
C TRP A 59 0.77 -9.33 -8.16
N MET A 60 0.72 -8.02 -7.88
CA MET A 60 -0.43 -7.41 -7.19
C MET A 60 -1.71 -7.52 -8.01
N LYS A 61 -1.67 -7.26 -9.32
CA LYS A 61 -2.82 -7.43 -10.24
C LYS A 61 -3.33 -8.88 -10.23
N SER A 62 -2.44 -9.87 -10.29
CA SER A 62 -2.81 -11.28 -10.17
C SER A 62 -3.46 -11.60 -8.82
N SER A 63 -2.93 -11.04 -7.74
CA SER A 63 -3.49 -11.21 -6.39
C SER A 63 -4.90 -10.60 -6.26
N MET A 64 -5.14 -9.42 -6.83
CA MET A 64 -6.47 -8.80 -6.89
C MET A 64 -7.47 -9.67 -7.67
N ILE A 65 -7.06 -10.21 -8.82
CA ILE A 65 -7.90 -11.10 -9.63
C ILE A 65 -8.24 -12.38 -8.86
N GLN A 66 -7.25 -12.99 -8.20
CA GLN A 66 -7.45 -14.18 -7.36
C GLN A 66 -8.35 -13.91 -6.14
N ALA A 67 -8.39 -12.66 -5.67
CA ALA A 67 -9.29 -12.20 -4.61
C ALA A 67 -10.73 -11.92 -5.11
N GLY A 68 -11.02 -12.17 -6.39
CA GLY A 68 -12.36 -11.96 -6.96
C GLY A 68 -12.62 -10.54 -7.47
N LEU A 69 -11.59 -9.71 -7.63
CA LEU A 69 -11.69 -8.38 -8.23
C LEU A 69 -11.17 -8.45 -9.68
N PRO A 70 -12.03 -8.70 -10.68
CA PRO A 70 -11.59 -8.78 -12.07
C PRO A 70 -11.09 -7.42 -12.57
N ALA A 71 -10.00 -7.43 -13.33
CA ALA A 71 -9.50 -6.23 -13.99
C ALA A 71 -10.52 -5.73 -15.04
N PRO A 72 -10.80 -4.42 -15.10
CA PRO A 72 -11.78 -3.86 -16.03
C PRO A 72 -11.27 -3.81 -17.48
N ALA A 73 -9.95 -3.87 -17.68
CA ALA A 73 -9.29 -3.89 -18.97
C ALA A 73 -7.93 -4.60 -18.86
N ALA A 74 -7.39 -5.08 -19.98
CA ALA A 74 -6.10 -5.77 -20.01
C ALA A 74 -4.92 -4.87 -19.64
N ASP A 75 -5.02 -3.57 -19.93
CA ASP A 75 -4.04 -2.54 -19.64
C ASP A 75 -4.33 -1.78 -18.33
N ALA A 76 -5.30 -2.24 -17.52
CA ALA A 76 -5.60 -1.60 -16.25
C ALA A 76 -4.48 -1.82 -15.22
N SER A 77 -4.19 -0.76 -14.47
CA SER A 77 -3.32 -0.76 -13.29
C SER A 77 -4.14 -0.43 -12.05
N PRO A 78 -3.78 -0.94 -10.86
CA PRO A 78 -4.48 -0.58 -9.62
C PRO A 78 -4.33 0.90 -9.29
N TRP A 79 -5.39 1.50 -8.80
CA TRP A 79 -5.31 2.69 -7.96
C TRP A 79 -4.85 2.29 -6.57
N TRP A 80 -3.94 3.07 -5.99
CA TRP A 80 -3.47 2.91 -4.63
C TRP A 80 -4.12 3.96 -3.73
N CYS A 81 -4.51 3.56 -2.54
CA CYS A 81 -5.00 4.48 -1.52
C CYS A 81 -4.44 4.14 -0.14
N TRP A 82 -4.40 5.14 0.72
CA TRP A 82 -4.12 4.99 2.15
C TRP A 82 -5.41 4.69 2.90
N VAL A 83 -5.39 3.71 3.80
CA VAL A 83 -6.51 3.41 4.71
C VAL A 83 -6.14 3.77 6.15
N ARG A 84 -4.88 3.57 6.53
CA ARG A 84 -4.32 3.98 7.82
C ARG A 84 -2.82 4.17 7.69
N ARG A 85 -2.26 5.24 8.25
CA ARG A 85 -0.80 5.46 8.27
C ARG A 85 -0.15 4.79 9.48
N ASP A 86 -0.71 4.95 10.68
CA ASP A 86 -0.17 4.37 11.91
C ASP A 86 -1.20 4.49 13.05
N GLU A 87 -0.73 4.28 14.29
CA GLU A 87 -1.52 4.45 15.50
C GLU A 87 -1.94 5.93 15.61
N ASN A 88 -3.25 6.18 15.48
CA ASN A 88 -3.91 7.49 15.60
C ASN A 88 -4.00 8.37 14.35
N HIS A 89 -3.60 7.91 13.16
CA HIS A 89 -3.76 8.68 11.92
C HIS A 89 -4.71 8.00 10.90
N PRO A 90 -6.05 8.12 11.07
CA PRO A 90 -7.02 7.80 10.04
C PRO A 90 -7.17 8.98 9.06
N GLY A 91 -6.07 9.64 8.71
CA GLY A 91 -6.06 10.85 7.88
C GLY A 91 -5.33 10.61 6.55
N PRO A 92 -5.48 11.54 5.58
CA PRO A 92 -4.73 11.46 4.34
C PRO A 92 -3.23 11.49 4.59
N TYR A 93 -2.48 10.67 3.87
CA TYR A 93 -1.04 10.80 3.82
C TYR A 93 -0.67 12.03 2.97
N THR A 94 -0.16 13.08 3.61
CA THR A 94 0.15 14.36 2.97
C THR A 94 1.63 14.71 3.00
N GLU A 95 2.51 13.76 3.32
CA GLU A 95 3.94 14.04 3.53
C GLU A 95 4.83 13.64 2.35
N ASP A 96 4.29 12.84 1.42
CA ASP A 96 4.99 12.45 0.19
C ASP A 96 3.99 12.33 -0.97
N TYR A 97 3.69 13.48 -1.58
CA TYR A 97 2.97 13.57 -2.84
C TYR A 97 3.92 13.91 -3.98
N ALA A 98 5.13 13.35 -3.98
CA ALA A 98 6.03 13.47 -5.12
C ALA A 98 5.36 12.92 -6.40
N GLY A 99 5.43 13.68 -7.48
CA GLY A 99 4.92 13.28 -8.80
C GLY A 99 3.94 14.30 -9.40
N PRO A 100 2.77 14.55 -8.79
CA PRO A 100 1.84 15.59 -9.23
C PRO A 100 2.42 17.00 -9.10
N ASP A 101 2.15 17.85 -10.10
CA ASP A 101 2.53 19.27 -10.10
C ASP A 101 1.53 20.12 -9.28
N ASP A 102 0.23 19.77 -9.32
CA ASP A 102 -0.83 20.39 -8.51
C ASP A 102 -1.67 19.29 -7.83
N PRO A 103 -1.19 18.79 -6.66
CA PRO A 103 -1.81 17.67 -5.99
C PRO A 103 -3.14 18.04 -5.33
N VAL A 104 -4.11 17.13 -5.44
CA VAL A 104 -5.31 17.11 -4.60
C VAL A 104 -5.41 15.76 -3.90
N VAL A 105 -5.96 15.75 -2.69
CA VAL A 105 -6.23 14.52 -1.96
C VAL A 105 -7.73 14.28 -1.89
N LEU A 106 -8.17 13.13 -2.42
CA LEU A 106 -9.56 12.71 -2.32
C LEU A 106 -9.73 11.84 -1.09
N GLN A 107 -10.74 12.16 -0.27
CA GLN A 107 -11.28 11.22 0.70
C GLN A 107 -12.35 10.38 0.02
N LEU A 108 -12.23 9.06 0.14
CA LEU A 108 -13.05 8.07 -0.52
C LEU A 108 -13.85 7.25 0.50
N SER A 109 -15.05 6.85 0.10
CA SER A 109 -15.87 5.80 0.73
C SER A 109 -16.09 4.70 -0.31
N ILE A 110 -15.27 3.65 -0.26
CA ILE A 110 -15.22 2.60 -1.27
C ILE A 110 -15.95 1.35 -0.76
N PRO A 111 -16.86 0.73 -1.52
CA PRO A 111 -17.42 -0.57 -1.13
C PRO A 111 -16.31 -1.57 -0.83
N SER A 112 -16.34 -2.20 0.35
CA SER A 112 -15.21 -2.97 0.87
C SER A 112 -14.82 -4.17 0.00
N HIS A 113 -15.78 -4.73 -0.74
CA HIS A 113 -15.55 -5.82 -1.69
C HIS A 113 -14.80 -5.40 -2.96
N LEU A 114 -14.59 -4.09 -3.19
CA LEU A 114 -13.88 -3.54 -4.35
C LEU A 114 -12.43 -3.16 -4.05
N VAL A 115 -11.94 -3.37 -2.82
CA VAL A 115 -10.58 -2.97 -2.41
C VAL A 115 -9.83 -4.12 -1.74
N VAL A 116 -8.60 -4.39 -2.16
CA VAL A 116 -7.69 -5.32 -1.46
C VAL A 116 -6.80 -4.52 -0.53
N LEU A 117 -6.77 -4.87 0.77
CA LEU A 117 -5.93 -4.21 1.77
C LEU A 117 -4.60 -4.94 1.94
N SER A 118 -3.50 -4.19 2.07
CA SER A 118 -2.16 -4.72 2.32
C SER A 118 -1.37 -3.85 3.29
N CYS A 119 -0.38 -4.46 3.94
CA CYS A 119 0.61 -3.78 4.76
C CYS A 119 1.59 -3.02 3.84
N PHE A 120 1.67 -1.70 4.02
CA PHE A 120 2.54 -0.83 3.22
C PHE A 120 4.03 -1.14 3.48
N ASP A 121 4.42 -1.39 4.73
CA ASP A 121 5.81 -1.67 5.08
C ASP A 121 6.29 -2.95 4.38
N LEU A 122 5.49 -4.01 4.43
CA LEU A 122 5.80 -5.28 3.76
C LEU A 122 5.71 -5.22 2.23
N TRP A 123 5.01 -4.25 1.64
CA TRP A 123 4.98 -4.09 0.18
C TRP A 123 6.38 -3.88 -0.41
N HIS A 124 7.30 -3.28 0.36
CA HIS A 124 8.70 -3.12 -0.04
C HIS A 124 9.41 -4.46 -0.25
N PHE A 125 8.96 -5.56 0.36
CA PHE A 125 9.51 -6.89 0.07
C PHE A 125 9.14 -7.36 -1.33
N VAL A 126 7.91 -7.06 -1.78
CA VAL A 126 7.48 -7.37 -3.15
C VAL A 126 8.24 -6.52 -4.17
N LEU A 127 8.36 -5.21 -3.91
CA LEU A 127 9.12 -4.29 -4.74
C LEU A 127 10.58 -4.77 -4.88
N ASN A 128 11.27 -5.03 -3.77
CA ASN A 128 12.69 -5.37 -3.79
C ASN A 128 12.98 -6.87 -4.04
N ARG A 129 11.95 -7.67 -4.33
CA ARG A 129 12.04 -9.13 -4.47
C ARG A 129 12.71 -9.81 -3.27
N TRP A 130 12.40 -9.35 -2.07
CA TRP A 130 12.84 -9.94 -0.81
C TRP A 130 11.89 -11.05 -0.35
N TYR A 131 12.44 -12.04 0.34
CA TYR A 131 11.70 -13.16 0.88
C TYR A 131 11.11 -12.80 2.25
N VAL A 132 9.85 -13.17 2.48
CA VAL A 132 9.22 -13.03 3.79
C VAL A 132 9.30 -14.36 4.53
N GLY A 133 10.34 -14.53 5.35
CA GLY A 133 10.56 -15.76 6.10
C GLY A 133 9.50 -16.03 7.16
N ALA A 134 9.15 -17.30 7.37
CA ALA A 134 8.28 -17.71 8.47
C ALA A 134 9.02 -17.77 9.82
N SER A 135 10.35 -17.79 9.78
CA SER A 135 11.27 -17.76 10.93
C SER A 135 12.67 -17.38 10.44
N GLU A 136 13.58 -17.02 11.34
CA GLU A 136 14.98 -16.77 11.00
C GLU A 136 15.64 -17.97 10.31
N ALA A 137 15.31 -19.20 10.72
CA ALA A 137 15.85 -20.41 10.11
C ALA A 137 15.34 -20.62 8.67
N ASP A 138 14.06 -20.32 8.43
CA ASP A 138 13.44 -20.38 7.09
C ASP A 138 14.03 -19.31 6.16
N GLU A 139 14.21 -18.09 6.65
CA GLU A 139 14.86 -17.01 5.92
C GLU A 139 16.31 -17.36 5.58
N HIS A 140 17.08 -17.85 6.55
CA HIS A 140 18.47 -18.25 6.34
C HIS A 140 18.60 -19.35 5.28
N GLU A 141 17.74 -20.38 5.34
CA GLU A 141 17.75 -21.46 4.36
C GLU A 141 17.38 -20.95 2.95
N PHE A 142 16.38 -20.07 2.85
CA PHE A 142 16.03 -19.45 1.58
C PHE A 142 17.18 -18.62 1.01
N VAL A 143 17.84 -17.78 1.82
CA VAL A 143 18.95 -16.92 1.38
C VAL A 143 20.11 -17.75 0.84
N LEU A 144 20.46 -18.86 1.50
CA LEU A 144 21.50 -19.78 1.01
C LEU A 144 21.11 -20.40 -0.34
N ALA A 145 19.88 -20.91 -0.45
CA ALA A 145 19.39 -21.52 -1.69
C ALA A 145 19.31 -20.48 -2.84
N TRP A 146 18.84 -19.28 -2.54
CA TRP A 146 18.71 -18.17 -3.49
C TRP A 146 20.07 -17.67 -3.98
N GLY A 147 21.02 -17.48 -3.06
CA GLY A 147 22.41 -17.09 -3.38
C GLY A 147 23.09 -18.09 -4.31
N ASN A 148 23.06 -19.38 -3.95
CA ASN A 148 23.60 -20.44 -4.79
C ASN A 148 22.95 -20.47 -6.19
N SER A 149 21.62 -20.26 -6.26
CA SER A 149 20.91 -20.26 -7.55
C SER A 149 21.33 -19.11 -8.48
N LYS A 150 21.70 -17.95 -7.92
CA LYS A 150 22.20 -16.80 -8.67
C LYS A 150 23.61 -17.02 -9.18
N GLU A 151 24.48 -17.64 -8.37
CA GLU A 151 25.83 -18.03 -8.78
C GLU A 151 25.79 -19.03 -9.93
N ASP A 152 24.87 -20.00 -9.88
CA ASP A 152 24.67 -21.01 -10.92
C ASP A 152 23.87 -20.51 -12.14
N MET A 153 23.42 -19.23 -12.15
CA MET A 153 22.53 -18.63 -13.17
C MET A 153 21.28 -19.48 -13.47
N ASN A 154 20.81 -20.22 -12.47
CA ASN A 154 19.72 -21.19 -12.59
C ASN A 154 18.77 -21.07 -11.39
N THR A 155 18.01 -19.99 -11.33
CA THR A 155 16.93 -19.86 -10.36
C THR A 155 15.86 -20.91 -10.67
N SER A 156 15.76 -21.92 -9.81
CA SER A 156 14.74 -22.97 -9.93
C SER A 156 13.33 -22.36 -9.89
N PRO A 157 12.39 -22.78 -10.75
CA PRO A 157 10.99 -22.36 -10.68
C PRO A 157 10.37 -22.54 -9.29
N ALA A 158 10.80 -23.55 -8.54
CA ALA A 158 10.33 -23.79 -7.17
C ALA A 158 10.80 -22.71 -6.17
N LEU A 159 12.00 -22.14 -6.37
CA LEU A 159 12.48 -21.02 -5.53
C LEU A 159 11.74 -19.73 -5.85
N GLU A 160 11.45 -19.47 -7.13
CA GLU A 160 10.64 -18.31 -7.52
C GLU A 160 9.20 -18.44 -7.00
N GLU A 161 8.59 -19.62 -7.10
CA GLU A 161 7.26 -19.87 -6.54
C GLU A 161 7.25 -19.67 -5.01
N ARG A 162 8.27 -20.17 -4.31
CA ARG A 162 8.41 -19.95 -2.85
C ARG A 162 8.56 -18.48 -2.50
N LEU A 163 9.34 -17.72 -3.28
CA LEU A 163 9.48 -16.27 -3.12
C LEU A 163 8.11 -15.58 -3.25
N GLN A 164 7.40 -15.82 -4.35
CA GLN A 164 6.11 -15.17 -4.61
C GLN A 164 5.02 -15.59 -3.62
N ASN A 165 5.05 -16.84 -3.15
CA ASN A 165 4.14 -17.31 -2.11
C ASN A 165 4.37 -16.60 -0.76
N SER A 166 5.64 -16.29 -0.43
CA SER A 166 5.97 -15.56 0.80
C SER A 166 5.35 -14.17 0.85
N TRP A 167 5.18 -13.52 -0.31
CA TRP A 167 4.59 -12.18 -0.42
C TRP A 167 3.11 -12.12 -0.03
N SER A 168 2.39 -13.25 0.01
CA SER A 168 1.02 -13.27 0.52
C SER A 168 0.90 -12.74 1.97
N ALA A 169 2.00 -12.73 2.72
CA ALA A 169 2.08 -12.13 4.05
C ALA A 169 1.71 -10.64 4.08
N ILE A 170 1.81 -9.90 2.96
CA ILE A 170 1.39 -8.48 2.94
C ILE A 170 -0.12 -8.33 3.21
N PHE A 171 -0.92 -9.36 2.94
CA PHE A 171 -2.37 -9.37 3.17
C PHE A 171 -2.74 -9.83 4.58
N GLU A 172 -1.79 -10.35 5.36
CA GLU A 172 -1.96 -10.77 6.75
C GLU A 172 -1.61 -9.58 7.67
N LEU A 173 -2.48 -8.59 7.79
CA LEU A 173 -2.12 -7.32 8.47
C LEU A 173 -1.69 -7.50 9.95
N ASP A 174 -2.17 -8.54 10.65
CA ASP A 174 -1.79 -8.90 12.02
C ASP A 174 -0.60 -9.87 12.14
N GLN A 175 0.04 -10.24 11.03
CA GLN A 175 1.20 -11.13 11.06
C GLN A 175 2.33 -10.54 11.92
N ASN A 176 3.12 -11.41 12.54
CA ASN A 176 4.31 -11.07 13.33
C ASN A 176 5.55 -11.89 12.92
N LYS A 177 5.53 -12.46 11.71
CA LYS A 177 6.65 -13.19 11.08
C LYS A 177 7.84 -12.27 10.86
N VAL A 178 7.56 -11.03 10.45
CA VAL A 178 8.55 -9.95 10.34
C VAL A 178 8.21 -8.90 11.39
N ASP A 179 9.20 -8.54 12.21
CA ASP A 179 9.05 -7.47 13.19
C ASP A 179 8.90 -6.12 12.46
N MET A 180 7.66 -5.66 12.42
CA MET A 180 7.24 -4.39 11.84
C MET A 180 6.45 -3.60 12.89
N GLY A 181 6.73 -3.84 14.17
CA GLY A 181 5.97 -3.28 15.28
C GLY A 181 4.57 -3.90 15.47
N ARG A 182 3.81 -3.29 16.38
CA ARG A 182 2.44 -3.71 16.72
C ARG A 182 1.48 -3.45 15.56
N PHE A 183 0.40 -4.22 15.48
CA PHE A 183 -0.62 -4.05 14.43
C PHE A 183 -1.13 -2.61 14.31
N GLU A 184 -1.32 -1.92 15.44
CA GLU A 184 -1.82 -0.55 15.50
C GLU A 184 -0.89 0.45 14.83
N ALA A 185 0.43 0.21 14.89
CA ALA A 185 1.46 1.05 14.31
C ALA A 185 1.65 0.83 12.81
N LYS A 186 1.09 -0.25 12.24
CA LYS A 186 1.29 -0.59 10.82
C LYS A 186 0.48 0.31 9.89
N SER A 187 1.18 0.77 8.85
CA SER A 187 0.59 1.41 7.68
C SER A 187 -0.19 0.41 6.82
N ILE A 188 -1.40 0.77 6.46
CA ILE A 188 -2.32 0.00 5.61
C ILE A 188 -2.67 0.82 4.38
N GLN A 189 -2.41 0.21 3.23
CA GLN A 189 -2.80 0.70 1.92
C GLN A 189 -3.86 -0.23 1.30
N GLY A 190 -4.56 0.28 0.30
CA GLY A 190 -5.56 -0.44 -0.47
C GLY A 190 -5.32 -0.32 -1.97
N CYS A 191 -5.69 -1.36 -2.70
CA CYS A 191 -5.72 -1.39 -4.16
C CYS A 191 -7.13 -1.62 -4.68
N PHE A 192 -7.56 -0.84 -5.67
CA PHE A 192 -8.84 -0.99 -6.36
C PHE A 192 -8.70 -0.63 -7.85
N TRP A 193 -9.63 -1.07 -8.69
CA TRP A 193 -9.48 -0.94 -10.15
C TRP A 193 -10.03 0.35 -10.75
N ILE A 194 -11.18 0.83 -10.26
CA ILE A 194 -11.91 1.94 -10.85
C ILE A 194 -12.16 3.00 -9.79
N LEU A 195 -11.68 4.21 -10.02
CA LEU A 195 -12.02 5.37 -9.21
C LEU A 195 -13.36 5.90 -9.67
N GLN A 196 -14.38 5.81 -8.82
CA GLN A 196 -15.72 6.34 -9.09
C GLN A 196 -15.88 7.71 -8.44
N CYS A 197 -16.46 8.67 -9.16
CA CYS A 197 -16.74 10.00 -8.61
C CYS A 197 -17.70 9.92 -7.42
N ASP A 198 -18.67 8.99 -7.45
CA ASP A 198 -19.64 8.78 -6.38
C ASP A 198 -19.02 8.22 -5.09
N HIS A 199 -17.80 7.67 -5.16
CA HIS A 199 -17.07 7.25 -3.95
C HIS A 199 -16.36 8.43 -3.27
N VAL A 200 -16.27 9.61 -3.90
CA VAL A 200 -15.56 10.77 -3.35
C VAL A 200 -16.47 11.47 -2.33
N VAL A 201 -16.04 11.52 -1.07
CA VAL A 201 -16.78 12.15 0.03
C VAL A 201 -16.12 13.43 0.55
N GLY A 202 -14.90 13.72 0.11
CA GLY A 202 -14.16 14.94 0.46
C GLY A 202 -12.99 15.19 -0.47
N VAL A 203 -12.59 16.46 -0.55
CA VAL A 203 -11.44 16.92 -1.36
C VAL A 203 -10.62 17.89 -0.53
N MET A 204 -9.31 17.63 -0.44
CA MET A 204 -8.33 18.52 0.15
C MET A 204 -7.46 19.11 -0.95
N GLU A 205 -7.51 20.44 -1.05
CA GLU A 205 -6.79 21.23 -2.04
C GLU A 205 -5.31 21.40 -1.66
N SER A 206 -4.42 21.56 -2.65
CA SER A 206 -2.98 21.76 -2.48
C SER A 206 -2.63 22.81 -1.42
N ALA A 207 -3.29 23.99 -1.45
CA ALA A 207 -3.08 25.05 -0.46
C ALA A 207 -3.36 24.64 1.01
N LYS A 208 -4.20 23.61 1.21
CA LYS A 208 -4.48 23.05 2.53
C LYS A 208 -3.51 21.93 2.93
N LEU A 209 -2.79 21.32 1.98
CA LEU A 209 -1.77 20.31 2.25
C LEU A 209 -0.53 20.95 2.88
N ASP A 210 -0.06 22.08 2.33
CA ASP A 210 1.10 22.82 2.86
C ASP A 210 0.85 23.31 4.30
N SER A 211 -0.39 23.70 4.60
CA SER A 211 -0.80 24.11 5.96
C SER A 211 -1.13 22.95 6.89
N TYR A 212 -1.28 21.72 6.38
CA TYR A 212 -1.41 20.50 7.19
C TYR A 212 -0.04 19.96 7.60
N GLN A 213 0.98 20.07 6.73
CA GLN A 213 2.35 19.66 7.05
C GLN A 213 2.96 20.49 8.19
N HIS A 214 2.69 21.81 8.24
CA HIS A 214 3.31 22.72 9.20
C HIS A 214 2.97 22.46 10.69
N PRO A 215 1.70 22.22 11.09
CA PRO A 215 1.35 21.90 12.46
C PRO A 215 1.93 20.58 12.95
N HIS A 216 2.01 19.56 12.09
CA HIS A 216 2.51 18.23 12.45
C HIS A 216 4.04 18.22 12.64
N GLN A 217 4.80 18.92 11.79
CA GLN A 217 6.25 19.11 12.01
C GLN A 217 6.56 19.82 13.34
N LEU A 218 5.74 20.80 13.76
CA LEU A 218 5.94 21.49 15.04
C LEU A 218 5.63 20.59 16.26
N LEU A 219 4.72 19.62 16.12
CA LEU A 219 4.40 18.66 17.18
C LEU A 219 5.47 17.56 17.28
N GLU A 220 5.97 17.06 16.15
CA GLU A 220 7.06 16.08 16.12
C GLU A 220 8.38 16.67 16.63
N ASN A 221 8.77 17.85 16.15
CA ASN A 221 9.97 18.54 16.63
C ASN A 221 9.85 18.92 18.12
N GLY A 222 8.67 19.31 18.58
CA GLY A 222 8.41 19.61 19.99
C GLY A 222 8.47 18.37 20.91
N MET A 223 8.19 17.18 20.37
CA MET A 223 8.37 15.91 21.09
C MET A 223 9.84 15.48 21.13
N GLU A 224 10.59 15.62 20.04
CA GLU A 224 12.03 15.34 20.00
C GLU A 224 12.82 16.27 20.95
N GLU A 225 12.58 17.58 20.92
CA GLU A 225 13.23 18.53 21.84
C GLU A 225 12.93 18.21 23.32
N SER A 226 11.73 17.69 23.63
CA SER A 226 11.37 17.32 25.00
C SER A 226 12.07 16.05 25.50
N LEU A 227 12.42 15.13 24.60
CA LEU A 227 13.12 13.90 24.92
C LEU A 227 14.62 14.14 25.11
N ASP A 228 15.21 15.03 24.29
CA ASP A 228 16.61 15.44 24.44
C ASP A 228 16.84 16.23 25.73
N GLN A 229 15.92 17.14 26.10
CA GLN A 229 16.02 17.89 27.35
C GLN A 229 15.92 16.98 28.59
N ALA A 230 15.17 15.88 28.52
CA ALA A 230 15.04 14.90 29.60
C ALA A 230 16.25 13.95 29.71
N ALA A 231 17.04 13.81 28.64
CA ALA A 231 18.26 12.99 28.61
C ALA A 231 19.50 13.75 29.12
N GLU A 232 19.51 15.08 29.07
CA GLU A 232 20.61 15.91 29.59
C GLU A 232 20.51 16.20 31.10
N ASP A 233 19.32 16.07 31.70
CA ASP A 233 19.05 16.37 33.12
C ASP A 233 19.01 15.12 34.04
N GLY A 234 19.39 13.93 33.54
CA GLY A 234 19.42 12.65 34.28
C GLY A 234 20.82 12.06 34.50
#